data_AF-A0A3S0ZTV4-F1
#
_entry.id   AF-A0A3S0ZTV4-F1
#
_cell.length_a   1.000
_cell.length_b   1.000
_cell.length_c   1.000
_cell.angle_alpha   90.00
_cell.angle_beta   90.00
_cell.angle_gamma   90.00
#
_symmetry.space_group_name_H-M   'P 1'
#
loop_
_entity.id
_entity.type
_entity.pdbx_description
1 polymer ?
#
loop_
_entity_poly.entity_id
_entity_poly.type
_entity_poly.pdbx_seq_one_letter_code
_entity_poly.pdbx_strand_id
1 'polypeptide(L)'
;MKLAAYLTAIEPSIKVYSWVEPGKDSSFLNSLCENGFAIEVGAIASGILNAALFQQTESLIQTILDYLENLNSGAIEQTNRKLTIYEHWKPVALDD
;
A
#
# COMPACT_ATOMS: atom_id res chain seq x y z
N MET A 1 4.00 8.73 0.58
CA MET A 1 2.71 9.41 0.83
C MET A 1 1.99 9.89 -0.43
N LYS A 2 2.65 10.47 -1.44
CA LYS A 2 1.98 10.94 -2.68
C LYS A 2 1.27 9.84 -3.45
N LEU A 3 1.94 8.70 -3.69
CA LEU A 3 1.34 7.53 -4.32
C LEU A 3 0.10 7.04 -3.56
N ALA A 4 0.23 6.85 -2.24
CA ALA A 4 -0.89 6.45 -1.38
C ALA A 4 -2.11 7.39 -1.54
N ALA A 5 -1.90 8.71 -1.51
CA ALA A 5 -2.97 9.69 -1.69
C ALA A 5 -3.59 9.66 -3.11
N TYR A 6 -2.79 9.39 -4.14
CA TYR A 6 -3.28 9.17 -5.50
C TYR A 6 -4.15 7.91 -5.57
N LEU A 7 -3.66 6.79 -5.06
CA LEU A 7 -4.36 5.51 -5.08
C LEU A 7 -5.69 5.57 -4.32
N THR A 8 -5.74 6.18 -3.13
CA THR A 8 -6.99 6.30 -2.37
C THR A 8 -8.00 7.26 -3.03
N ALA A 9 -7.55 8.15 -3.91
CA ALA A 9 -8.45 9.06 -4.63
C ALA A 9 -9.12 8.40 -5.83
N ILE A 10 -8.41 7.47 -6.49
CA ILE A 10 -8.96 6.70 -7.62
C ILE A 10 -9.72 5.46 -7.15
N GLU A 11 -9.30 4.85 -6.05
CA GLU A 11 -9.90 3.63 -5.49
C GLU A 11 -10.11 3.80 -3.97
N PRO A 12 -11.29 4.31 -3.56
CA PRO A 12 -11.60 4.58 -2.15
C PRO A 12 -11.62 3.34 -1.23
N SER A 13 -11.67 2.14 -1.79
CA SER A 13 -11.57 0.90 -1.00
C SER A 13 -10.15 0.68 -0.46
N ILE A 14 -9.11 1.24 -1.08
CA ILE A 14 -7.73 1.15 -0.59
C ILE A 14 -7.64 1.82 0.79
N LYS A 15 -7.04 1.10 1.74
CA LYS A 15 -6.70 1.61 3.07
C LYS A 15 -5.19 1.64 3.21
N VAL A 16 -4.69 2.71 3.83
CA VAL A 16 -3.25 2.92 4.01
C VAL A 16 -2.91 2.63 5.45
N TYR A 17 -2.12 1.59 5.65
CA TYR A 17 -1.64 1.15 6.95
C TYR A 17 -0.16 1.50 7.09
N SER A 18 0.24 1.96 8.28
CA SER A 18 1.62 2.29 8.62
C SER A 18 2.05 1.56 9.87
N TRP A 19 3.13 0.80 9.76
CA TRP A 19 3.84 0.22 10.90
C TRP A 19 5.26 0.75 10.91
N VAL A 20 5.51 1.71 11.80
CA VAL A 20 6.85 2.22 12.09
C VAL A 20 7.10 2.07 13.57
N GLU A 21 8.22 1.43 13.93
CA GLU A 21 8.68 1.35 15.31
C GLU A 21 9.85 2.32 15.50
N PRO A 22 9.64 3.48 16.17
CA PRO A 22 10.70 4.45 16.37
C PRO A 22 11.91 3.84 17.10
N GLY A 23 13.11 4.08 16.59
CA GLY A 23 14.35 3.60 17.20
C GLY A 23 14.68 2.13 16.94
N LYS A 24 13.93 1.46 16.06
CA LYS A 24 14.25 0.11 15.58
C LYS A 24 14.35 0.07 14.07
N ASP A 25 15.27 -0.75 13.58
CA ASP A 25 15.32 -1.09 12.17
C ASP A 25 14.10 -1.93 11.79
N SER A 26 13.58 -1.67 10.59
CA SER A 26 12.44 -2.42 10.06
C SER A 26 12.87 -3.84 9.69
N SER A 27 12.14 -4.84 10.21
CA SER A 27 12.34 -6.25 9.90
C SER A 27 11.63 -6.71 8.61
N PHE A 28 10.95 -5.82 7.90
CA PHE A 28 10.21 -6.16 6.68
C PHE A 28 11.10 -6.13 5.44
N LEU A 29 10.87 -7.04 4.49
CA LEU A 29 11.68 -7.14 3.26
C LEU A 29 11.70 -5.84 2.44
N ASN A 30 10.59 -5.10 2.42
CA ASN A 30 10.49 -3.85 1.68
C ASN A 30 11.35 -2.72 2.29
N SER A 31 11.95 -2.89 3.47
CA SER A 31 12.89 -1.92 4.06
C SER A 31 14.25 -1.89 3.35
N LEU A 32 14.57 -2.91 2.54
CA LEU A 32 15.80 -2.96 1.74
C LEU A 32 15.83 -1.90 0.62
N CYS A 33 14.66 -1.37 0.25
CA CYS A 33 14.53 -0.30 -0.74
C CYS A 33 14.19 1.01 -0.03
N GLU A 34 14.80 2.11 -0.46
CA GLU A 34 14.61 3.45 0.13
C GLU A 34 13.13 3.87 0.23
N ASN A 35 12.33 3.51 -0.77
CA ASN A 35 10.90 3.86 -0.86
C ASN A 35 9.99 2.63 -0.98
N GLY A 36 10.38 1.50 -0.38
CA GLY A 36 9.64 0.24 -0.47
C GLY A 36 8.34 0.23 0.36
N PHE A 37 7.32 -0.48 -0.14
CA PHE A 37 6.05 -0.70 0.55
C PHE A 37 5.49 -2.09 0.20
N ALA A 38 4.47 -2.53 0.94
CA ALA A 38 3.75 -3.78 0.69
C ALA A 38 2.34 -3.50 0.16
N ILE A 39 1.83 -4.40 -0.69
CA ILE A 39 0.43 -4.44 -1.12
C ILE A 39 -0.18 -5.69 -0.48
N GLU A 40 -1.11 -5.47 0.44
CA GLU A 40 -1.83 -6.55 1.13
C GLU A 40 -3.17 -6.78 0.44
N VAL A 41 -3.51 -8.04 0.16
CA VAL A 41 -4.73 -8.43 -0.57
C VAL A 41 -5.40 -9.59 0.14
N GLY A 42 -6.66 -9.41 0.53
CA GLY A 42 -7.41 -10.42 1.26
C GLY A 42 -8.90 -10.07 1.39
N ALA A 43 -9.71 -10.94 1.98
CA ALA A 43 -9.33 -12.23 2.58
C ALA A 43 -9.28 -13.35 1.52
N ILE A 44 -8.22 -14.17 1.56
CA ILE A 44 -8.06 -15.37 0.72
C ILE A 44 -7.40 -16.45 1.58
N ALA A 45 -7.92 -17.69 1.51
CA ALA A 45 -7.28 -18.81 2.20
C ALA A 45 -5.91 -19.12 1.57
N SER A 46 -4.93 -19.50 2.40
CA SER A 46 -3.59 -19.84 1.93
C SER A 46 -3.64 -20.98 0.90
N GLY A 47 -2.86 -20.83 -0.18
CA GLY A 47 -2.82 -21.79 -1.28
C GLY A 47 -3.99 -21.70 -2.28
N ILE A 48 -4.93 -20.77 -2.09
CA ILE A 48 -6.03 -20.52 -3.03
C ILE A 48 -5.75 -19.28 -3.87
N LEU A 49 -6.01 -19.38 -5.17
CA LEU A 49 -6.02 -18.25 -6.09
C LEU A 49 -7.46 -17.77 -6.29
N ASN A 50 -7.76 -16.53 -5.90
CA ASN A 50 -9.01 -15.88 -6.27
C ASN A 50 -8.78 -15.03 -7.54
N ALA A 51 -9.45 -15.39 -8.64
CA ALA A 51 -9.23 -14.73 -9.93
C ALA A 51 -9.55 -13.23 -9.92
N ALA A 52 -10.60 -12.81 -9.21
CA ALA A 52 -10.99 -11.41 -9.13
C ALA A 52 -9.96 -10.58 -8.36
N LEU A 53 -9.50 -11.09 -7.21
CA LEU A 53 -8.46 -10.41 -6.41
C LEU A 53 -7.11 -10.42 -7.12
N PHE A 54 -6.79 -11.48 -7.86
CA PHE A 54 -5.60 -11.52 -8.72
C PHE A 54 -5.64 -10.41 -9.78
N GLN A 55 -6.72 -10.31 -10.55
CA GLN A 55 -6.87 -9.30 -11.59
C GLN A 55 -6.91 -7.87 -11.01
N GLN A 56 -7.56 -7.68 -9.86
CA GLN A 56 -7.56 -6.39 -9.15
C GLN A 56 -6.14 -6.00 -8.72
N THR A 57 -5.36 -6.95 -8.22
CA THR A 57 -3.97 -6.74 -7.82
C THR A 57 -3.11 -6.35 -9.02
N GLU A 58 -3.25 -7.06 -10.14
CA GLU A 58 -2.55 -6.74 -11.39
C GLU A 58 -2.88 -5.34 -11.90
N SER A 59 -4.17 -4.97 -11.92
CA SER A 59 -4.61 -3.63 -12.33
C SER A 59 -4.07 -2.53 -11.39
N LEU A 60 -4.00 -2.79 -10.09
CA LEU A 60 -3.43 -1.87 -9.12
C LEU A 60 -1.92 -1.68 -9.36
N ILE A 61 -1.19 -2.76 -9.63
CA ILE A 61 0.24 -2.71 -9.96
C ILE A 61 0.47 -1.88 -11.22
N GLN A 62 -0.30 -2.11 -12.30
CA GLN A 62 -0.21 -1.31 -13.51
C GLN A 62 -0.43 0.18 -13.22
N THR A 63 -1.45 0.50 -12.45
CA THR A 63 -1.77 1.88 -12.05
C THR A 63 -0.63 2.54 -11.25
N ILE A 64 0.05 1.78 -10.38
CA ILE A 64 1.21 2.25 -9.64
C ILE A 64 2.37 2.54 -10.60
N LEU A 65 2.64 1.63 -11.54
CA LEU A 65 3.72 1.80 -12.51
C LEU A 65 3.47 3.00 -13.43
N ASP A 66 2.23 3.18 -13.90
CA ASP A 66 1.83 4.36 -14.68
C ASP A 66 1.99 5.66 -13.88
N TYR A 67 1.65 5.65 -12.59
CA TYR A 67 1.88 6.79 -11.71
C TYR A 67 3.37 7.11 -11.60
N LEU A 68 4.23 6.10 -11.44
CA LEU A 68 5.68 6.31 -11.34
C LEU A 68 6.27 6.85 -12.65
N GLU A 69 5.83 6.35 -13.80
CA GLU A 69 6.26 6.84 -15.11
C GLU A 69 5.85 8.32 -15.33
N ASN A 70 4.59 8.64 -15.01
CA ASN A 70 4.10 10.01 -15.10
C ASN A 70 4.79 10.94 -14.09
N LEU A 71 5.17 10.42 -12.92
CA LEU A 71 5.96 11.18 -11.95
C LEU A 71 7.37 11.47 -12.49
N ASN A 72 8.02 10.48 -13.09
CA ASN A 72 9.37 10.60 -13.65
C ASN A 72 9.42 11.57 -14.85
N SER A 73 8.37 11.58 -15.68
CA SER A 73 8.25 12.50 -16.82
C SER A 73 7.79 13.91 -16.44
N GLY A 74 7.46 14.16 -15.16
CA GLY A 74 6.92 15.44 -14.70
C GLY A 74 5.49 15.73 -15.14
N ALA A 75 4.77 14.72 -15.65
CA ALA A 75 3.40 14.84 -16.13
C ALA A 75 2.34 14.87 -15.01
N ILE A 76 2.73 14.58 -13.77
CA ILE A 76 1.82 14.64 -12.61
C ILE A 76 1.91 16.00 -11.92
N GLU A 77 0.81 16.74 -11.96
CA GLU A 77 0.62 17.87 -11.05
C GLU A 77 0.41 17.35 -9.62
N GLN A 78 1.22 17.86 -8.69
CA GLN A 78 1.10 17.53 -7.28
C GLN A 78 -0.16 18.17 -6.71
N THR A 79 -1.22 17.39 -6.60
CA THR A 79 -2.46 17.84 -5.97
C THR A 79 -2.41 17.54 -4.48
N ASN A 80 -2.79 18.53 -3.68
CA ASN A 80 -2.88 18.36 -2.24
C ASN A 80 -4.15 17.54 -1.92
N ARG A 81 -3.98 16.24 -1.67
CA ARG A 81 -5.08 15.31 -1.39
C ARG A 81 -5.08 14.90 0.07
N LYS A 82 -6.27 14.84 0.66
CA LYS A 82 -6.45 14.32 2.03
C LYS A 82 -6.17 12.82 2.02
N LEU A 83 -5.30 12.38 2.92
CA LEU A 83 -4.94 10.98 3.11
C LEU A 83 -5.27 10.57 4.55
N THR A 84 -5.97 9.45 4.69
CA THR A 84 -6.19 8.80 5.99
C THR A 84 -5.22 7.64 6.13
N ILE A 85 -4.49 7.61 7.25
CA ILE A 85 -3.51 6.57 7.57
C ILE A 85 -3.97 5.88 8.86
N TYR A 86 -3.93 4.55 8.86
CA TYR A 86 -4.16 3.71 10.03
C TYR A 86 -2.80 3.30 10.59
N GLU A 87 -2.50 3.70 11.82
CA GLU A 87 -1.20 3.45 12.44
C GLU A 87 -1.24 2.18 13.31
N HIS A 88 -0.17 1.41 13.26
CA HIS A 88 0.04 0.30 14.17
C HIS A 88 0.05 0.78 15.62
N TRP A 89 -0.70 0.12 16.49
CA TRP A 89 -0.70 0.42 17.92
C TRP A 89 -0.13 -0.72 18.76
N LYS A 90 -0.91 -1.78 18.95
CA LYS A 90 -0.46 -2.98 19.66
C LYS A 90 -1.25 -4.20 19.18
N PRO A 91 -0.64 -5.39 19.14
CA PRO A 91 -1.39 -6.63 18.98
C PRO A 91 -2.30 -6.87 20.18
N VAL A 92 -3.45 -7.48 19.93
CA VAL A 92 -4.38 -7.94 20.97
C VAL A 92 -4.38 -9.47 20.91
N ALA A 93 -4.00 -10.12 22.00
CA ALA A 93 -4.08 -11.57 22.12
C ALA A 93 -5.53 -12.01 22.32
N LEU A 94 -5.90 -13.18 21.79
CA LEU A 94 -7.12 -13.86 22.19
C LEU A 94 -6.81 -14.62 23.48
N ASP A 95 -7.66 -14.49 24.49
CA ASP A 95 -7.61 -15.35 25.68
C ASP A 95 -8.06 -16.76 25.27
N ASP A 96 -7.29 -17.78 25.67
CA ASP A 96 -7.55 -19.20 25.38
C ASP A 96 -8.82 -19.74 26.07
#